data_AF-A0A1X7VRV6-F1
#
_entry.id   AF-A0A1X7VRV6-F1
#
_cell.length_a   1.000
_cell.length_b   1.000
_cell.length_c   1.000
_cell.angle_alpha   90.00
_cell.angle_beta   90.00
_cell.angle_gamma   90.00
#
_symmetry.space_group_name_H-M   'P 1'
#
loop_
_entity.id
_entity.type
_entity.pdbx_description
1 polymer ?
#
loop_
_entity_poly.entity_id
_entity_poly.type
_entity_poly.pdbx_seq_one_letter_code
_entity_poly.pdbx_strand_id
1 'polypeptide(L)' 'MVTAHFHHKPSLIFKRFEFNTCFQEERERVTVFVTALRSIAEYCEYKEDILPDMLRDRIVCGIRDK' A
#
# COMPACT_ATOMS: atom_id res chain seq x y z
N MET A 1 -33.17 -9.00 -9.28
CA MET A 1 -32.12 -9.22 -8.26
C MET A 1 -30.78 -9.23 -8.97
N VAL A 2 -30.01 -8.13 -8.97
CA VAL A 2 -28.63 -8.10 -9.50
C VAL A 2 -27.77 -7.21 -8.62
N THR A 3 -27.63 -7.57 -7.35
CA THR A 3 -26.82 -6.83 -6.36
C THR A 3 -25.37 -7.34 -6.30
N ALA A 4 -24.89 -8.05 -7.34
CA ALA A 4 -23.60 -8.73 -7.34
C ALA A 4 -22.54 -8.14 -8.29
N HIS A 5 -22.65 -6.86 -8.69
CA HIS A 5 -21.70 -6.23 -9.64
C HIS A 5 -20.61 -5.35 -9.00
N PHE A 6 -20.59 -5.17 -7.68
CA PHE A 6 -19.68 -4.24 -7.00
C PHE A 6 -18.63 -4.92 -6.09
N HIS A 7 -18.18 -6.13 -6.43
CA HIS A 7 -16.96 -6.69 -5.84
C HIS A 7 -16.01 -7.14 -6.96
N HIS A 8 -15.54 -6.18 -7.77
CA HIS A 8 -14.36 -6.44 -8.58
C HIS A 8 -13.17 -6.49 -7.63
N LYS A 9 -12.41 -7.60 -7.63
CA LYS A 9 -11.10 -7.68 -6.98
C LYS A 9 -10.37 -6.37 -7.30
N PRO A 10 -9.87 -5.62 -6.29
CA PRO A 10 -9.22 -4.36 -6.56
C PRO A 10 -8.14 -4.56 -7.62
N SER A 11 -8.18 -3.73 -8.67
CA SER A 11 -7.25 -3.85 -9.79
C SER A 11 -5.81 -3.83 -9.26
N LEU A 12 -5.01 -4.80 -9.70
CA LEU A 12 -3.59 -4.89 -9.34
C LEU A 12 -2.87 -3.56 -9.59
N ILE A 13 -3.19 -2.91 -10.72
CA ILE A 13 -2.65 -1.61 -11.10
C ILE A 13 -3.06 -0.54 -10.08
N PHE A 14 -4.32 -0.55 -9.65
CA PHE A 14 -4.82 0.40 -8.67
C PHE A 14 -4.15 0.21 -7.30
N LYS A 15 -3.97 -1.03 -6.84
CA LYS A 15 -3.30 -1.32 -5.56
C LYS A 15 -1.82 -0.93 -5.58
N ARG A 16 -1.13 -1.18 -6.70
CA ARG A 16 0.24 -0.71 -6.90
C ARG A 16 0.32 0.81 -6.98
N PHE A 17 -0.67 1.47 -7.56
CA PHE A 17 -0.76 2.93 -7.53
C PHE A 17 -0.90 3.41 -6.08
N GLU A 18 -1.88 2.90 -5.32
CA GLU A 18 -2.08 3.25 -3.91
C GLU A 18 -0.81 3.02 -3.07
N PHE A 19 -0.11 1.89 -3.29
CA PHE A 19 1.16 1.59 -2.63
C PHE A 19 2.22 2.66 -2.92
N ASN A 20 2.39 3.00 -4.20
CA ASN A 20 3.43 3.93 -4.64
C ASN A 20 3.12 5.40 -4.33
N THR A 21 1.86 5.72 -4.03
CA THR A 21 1.43 7.05 -3.60
C THR A 21 1.06 7.11 -2.11
N CYS A 22 1.42 6.09 -1.33
CA CYS A 22 1.21 6.10 0.12
C CYS A 22 2.34 6.91 0.79
N PHE A 23 1.96 7.95 1.52
CA PHE A 23 2.84 8.82 2.29
C PHE A 23 2.32 8.93 3.71
N GLN A 24 3.23 9.11 4.67
CA GLN A 24 2.84 9.41 6.04
C GLN A 24 2.15 10.79 6.09
N GLU A 25 1.02 10.88 6.79
CA GLU A 25 0.34 12.17 7.01
C GLU A 25 1.00 13.00 8.13
N GLU A 26 0.78 14.32 8.15
CA GLU A 26 1.45 15.28 9.06
C GLU A 26 1.43 14.88 10.55
N ARG A 27 0.37 14.18 10.99
CA ARG A 27 0.21 13.76 12.40
C ARG A 27 0.04 12.26 12.55
N GLU A 28 0.30 11.51 11.49
CA GLU A 28 0.22 10.07 11.52
C GLU A 28 1.48 9.50 12.16
N ARG A 29 1.30 8.53 13.08
CA ARG A 29 2.43 7.80 13.65
C ARG A 29 3.06 6.94 12.57
N VAL A 30 4.39 6.87 12.53
CA VAL A 30 5.13 6.02 11.59
C VAL A 30 4.64 4.56 11.60
N THR A 31 4.27 4.01 12.77
CA THR A 31 3.73 2.65 12.85
C THR A 31 2.38 2.48 12.15
N VAL A 32 1.54 3.52 12.14
CA VAL A 32 0.24 3.51 11.45
C VAL A 32 0.47 3.56 9.94
N PHE A 33 1.34 4.46 9.47
CA PHE A 33 1.76 4.52 8.06
C PHE A 33 2.33 3.19 7.57
N VAL A 34 3.28 2.59 8.30
CA VAL A 34 3.88 1.30 7.94
C VAL A 34 2.85 0.17 7.93
N THR A 35 1.87 0.20 8.84
CA THR A 35 0.78 -0.79 8.86
C THR A 35 -0.11 -0.65 7.63
N ALA A 36 -0.54 0.58 7.31
CA ALA A 36 -1.34 0.85 6.11
C ALA A 36 -0.62 0.43 4.83
N LEU A 37 0.67 0.76 4.72
CA LEU A 37 1.50 0.39 3.59
C LEU A 37 1.60 -1.14 3.41
N ARG A 38 1.76 -1.89 4.50
CA ARG A 38 1.78 -3.37 4.47
C ARG A 38 0.44 -3.93 4.03
N SER A 39 -0.68 -3.39 4.53
CA SER A 39 -2.02 -3.82 4.13
C SER A 39 -2.30 -3.59 2.65
N ILE A 40 -1.77 -2.52 2.05
CA ILE A 40 -1.89 -2.30 0.60
C ILE A 40 -1.03 -3.31 -0.19
N ALA A 41 0.17 -3.62 0.30
CA ALA A 41 1.11 -4.53 -0.35
C ALA A 41 0.58 -5.96 -0.51
N GLU A 42 -0.29 -6.42 0.40
CA GLU A 42 -0.98 -7.72 0.33
C GLU A 42 -1.76 -7.92 -0.99
N TYR A 43 -2.20 -6.83 -1.62
CA TYR A 43 -2.95 -6.86 -2.87
C TYR A 43 -2.12 -6.47 -4.11
N CYS A 44 -0.83 -6.17 -3.93
CA CYS A 44 0.05 -5.73 -5.01
C CYS A 44 0.72 -6.88 -5.78
N GLU A 45 0.46 -8.12 -5.38
CA GLU A 45 1.02 -9.35 -5.96
C GLU A 45 2.54 -9.23 -6.19
N TYR A 46 3.24 -8.63 -5.22
CA TYR A 46 4.71 -8.64 -5.18
C TYR A 46 5.18 -10.04 -4.80
N LYS A 47 6.24 -10.51 -5.46
CA LYS A 47 6.86 -11.77 -5.10
C LYS A 47 7.49 -11.68 -3.71
N GLU A 48 7.50 -12.78 -2.97
CA GLU A 48 7.99 -12.83 -1.58
C GLU A 48 9.45 -12.38 -1.43
N ASP A 49 10.28 -12.64 -2.43
CA ASP A 49 11.69 -12.23 -2.48
C ASP A 49 11.88 -10.72 -2.71
N ILE A 50 10.90 -10.05 -3.34
CA ILE A 50 10.97 -8.63 -3.71
C ILE A 50 10.17 -7.75 -2.74
N LEU A 51 9.15 -8.30 -2.07
CA LEU A 51 8.27 -7.57 -1.15
C LEU A 51 9.03 -6.80 -0.04
N PRO A 52 10.08 -7.36 0.61
CA PRO A 52 10.84 -6.63 1.63
C PRO A 52 11.52 -5.38 1.09
N ASP A 53 12.06 -5.45 -0.13
CA ASP A 53 12.75 -4.31 -0.77
C ASP A 53 11.74 -3.24 -1.18
N MET A 54 10.60 -3.63 -1.77
CA MET A 54 9.53 -2.68 -2.12
C MET A 54 9.02 -1.94 -0.89
N LEU A 55 8.80 -2.64 0.22
CA LEU A 55 8.37 -2.01 1.48
C LEU A 55 9.42 -1.04 2.01
N ARG A 56 10.71 -1.43 2.00
CA ARG A 56 11.80 -0.57 2.48
C ARG A 56 11.89 0.71 1.65
N ASP A 57 11.92 0.58 0.32
CA ASP A 57 12.03 1.71 -0.60
C ASP A 57 10.84 2.66 -0.40
N ARG A 58 9.64 2.11 -0.29
CA ARG A 58 8.44 2.93 -0.13
C ARG A 58 8.36 3.61 1.23
N ILE A 59 8.85 2.97 2.31
CA ILE A 59 8.97 3.60 3.63
C ILE A 59 9.94 4.78 3.56
N VAL A 60 11.13 4.60 2.99
CA VAL A 60 12.13 5.67 2.88
C VAL A 60 11.60 6.86 2.08
N CYS A 61 10.94 6.60 0.95
CA CYS A 61 10.39 7.66 0.11
C CYS A 61 9.06 8.24 0.63
N GLY A 62 8.37 7.55 1.54
CA GLY A 62 7.02 7.88 2.01
C GLY A 62 6.97 8.50 3.41
N ILE A 63 8.02 8.32 4.21
CA ILE A 63 8.12 8.88 5.55
C ILE A 63 8.33 10.39 5.50
N ARG A 64 7.79 11.12 6.49
CA ARG A 64 8.04 12.55 6.64
C ARG A 64 9.26 12.79 7.52
N ASP A 65 10.05 13.79 7.16
CA ASP A 65 11.20 14.27 7.94
C ASP A 65 10.77 15.02 9.22
N LYS A 66 9.54 15.53 9.23
CA LYS A 66 8.94 16.31 10.33
C LYS A 66 7.49 15.92 10.56
#